data_AF-X0ZJT1-F1
#
_entry.id   AF-X0ZJT1-F1
#
_cell.length_a   1.000
_cell.length_b   1.000
_cell.length_c   1.000
_cell.angle_alpha   90.00
_cell.angle_beta   90.00
_cell.angle_gamma   90.00
#
_symmetry.space_group_name_H-M   'P 1'
#
loop_
_entity.id
_entity.type
_entity.pdbx_description
1 polymer ?
#
loop_
_entity_poly.entity_id
_entity_poly.type
_entity_poly.pdbx_seq_one_letter_code
_entity_poly.pdbx_strand_id
1 'polypeptide(L)'
;MNGYPVPHGYLPSGEKLEVSFKEFQRLFKEGKVIKSVGVHLAPTFNIIENKYEVGETVTIGPAYAGPDGKEDYKHTRHEEYYLNMVKPFFPNLKLEDIGLHQVGLRARLKDYYDFVIEKDSKFPNCVNIIGIDSPGLTASLAIAKYVKELIEDNKN
;
A
#
# COMPACT_ATOMS: atom_id res chain seq x y z
N MET A 1 3.36 0.13 -25.12
CA MET A 1 2.55 1.36 -25.02
C MET A 1 2.65 1.81 -23.57
N ASN A 2 3.34 2.93 -23.29
CA ASN A 2 3.58 3.40 -21.92
C ASN A 2 2.73 4.65 -21.67
N GLY A 3 1.51 4.44 -21.18
CA GLY A 3 0.75 5.51 -20.54
C GLY A 3 0.99 5.41 -19.04
N TYR A 4 1.64 6.40 -18.44
CA TYR A 4 1.69 6.50 -16.98
C TYR A 4 0.42 7.24 -16.56
N PRO A 5 -0.61 6.55 -16.05
CA PRO A 5 -1.84 7.24 -15.69
C PRO A 5 -1.56 8.24 -14.58
N VAL A 6 -2.20 9.41 -14.67
CA VAL A 6 -2.25 10.35 -13.55
C VAL A 6 -2.81 9.63 -12.31
N PRO A 7 -2.26 9.90 -11.11
CA PRO A 7 -2.75 9.25 -9.91
C PRO A 7 -4.26 9.43 -9.75
N HIS A 8 -4.96 8.33 -9.51
CA HIS A 8 -6.39 8.34 -9.23
C HIS A 8 -6.64 8.57 -7.74
N GLY A 9 -7.70 9.32 -7.43
CA GLY A 9 -8.26 9.35 -6.09
C GLY A 9 -9.19 8.17 -5.87
N TYR A 10 -9.23 7.66 -4.65
CA TYR A 10 -10.20 6.68 -4.18
C TYR A 10 -10.87 7.24 -2.93
N LEU A 11 -12.19 7.16 -2.86
CA LEU A 11 -12.92 7.49 -1.64
C LEU A 11 -12.56 6.48 -0.53
N PRO A 12 -12.83 6.77 0.75
CA PRO A 12 -12.67 5.78 1.83
C PRO A 12 -13.55 4.55 1.61
N SER A 13 -14.67 4.70 0.89
CA SER A 13 -15.50 3.60 0.38
C SER A 13 -14.78 2.74 -0.67
N GLY A 14 -13.66 3.20 -1.23
CA GLY A 14 -12.80 2.58 -2.25
C GLY A 14 -13.31 2.64 -3.68
N GLU A 15 -14.36 3.41 -3.90
CA GLU A 15 -14.78 3.81 -5.24
C GLU A 15 -13.75 4.77 -5.83
N LYS A 16 -13.48 4.61 -7.12
CA LYS A 16 -12.59 5.51 -7.85
C LYS A 16 -13.27 6.88 -7.98
N LEU A 17 -12.51 7.91 -7.64
CA LEU A 17 -12.95 9.31 -7.72
C LEU A 17 -12.84 9.80 -9.17
N GLU A 18 -13.97 10.14 -9.77
CA GLU A 18 -14.07 10.71 -11.11
C GLU A 18 -14.34 12.22 -11.03
N VAL A 19 -13.28 13.01 -10.79
CA VAL A 19 -13.33 14.48 -10.68
C VAL A 19 -12.14 15.13 -11.40
N SER A 20 -12.20 16.44 -11.61
CA SER A 20 -11.05 17.19 -12.15
C SER A 20 -9.81 17.07 -11.25
N PHE A 21 -8.61 17.17 -11.82
CA PHE A 21 -7.37 17.09 -11.04
C PHE A 21 -7.29 18.13 -9.92
N LYS A 22 -7.79 19.35 -10.16
CA LYS A 22 -7.84 20.42 -9.16
C LYS A 22 -8.72 20.03 -7.96
N GLU A 23 -9.86 19.39 -8.24
CA GLU A 23 -10.77 18.93 -7.19
C GLU A 23 -10.20 17.73 -6.43
N PHE A 24 -9.56 16.79 -7.13
CA PHE A 24 -8.80 15.72 -6.50
C PHE A 24 -7.74 16.26 -5.54
N GLN A 25 -6.94 17.26 -5.96
CA GLN A 25 -5.92 17.86 -5.11
C GLN A 25 -6.52 18.51 -3.85
N ARG A 26 -7.67 19.16 -3.97
CA ARG A 26 -8.39 19.74 -2.83
C ARG A 26 -8.82 18.66 -1.84
N LEU A 27 -9.51 17.63 -2.33
CA LEU A 27 -9.98 16.51 -1.51
C LEU A 27 -8.84 15.73 -0.88
N PHE A 28 -7.72 15.56 -1.58
CA PHE A 28 -6.53 14.89 -1.09
C PHE A 28 -5.88 15.68 0.05
N LYS A 29 -5.74 17.00 -0.08
CA LYS A 29 -5.26 17.89 1.00
C LYS A 29 -6.19 17.88 2.21
N GLU A 30 -7.48 17.71 2.01
CA GLU A 30 -8.48 17.57 3.08
C GLU A 30 -8.50 16.16 3.70
N GLY A 31 -7.66 15.22 3.25
CA GLY A 31 -7.63 13.85 3.74
C GLY A 31 -8.87 13.03 3.39
N LYS A 32 -9.70 13.49 2.45
CA LYS A 32 -10.97 12.86 2.07
C LYS A 32 -10.82 11.74 1.05
N VAL A 33 -9.67 11.64 0.39
CA VAL A 33 -9.42 10.64 -0.65
C VAL A 33 -8.01 10.08 -0.53
N ILE A 34 -7.84 8.83 -0.95
CA ILE A 34 -6.56 8.13 -1.01
C ILE A 34 -6.05 8.15 -2.44
N LYS A 35 -4.77 8.47 -2.62
CA LYS A 35 -4.10 8.42 -3.93
C LYS A 35 -3.62 6.99 -4.24
N SER A 36 -3.86 6.53 -5.47
CA SER A 36 -3.21 5.35 -6.06
C SER A 36 -2.76 5.62 -7.50
N VAL A 37 -1.88 4.79 -8.02
CA VAL A 37 -1.35 4.88 -9.40
C VAL A 37 -1.91 3.81 -10.34
N GLY A 38 -2.72 2.88 -9.82
CA GLY A 38 -3.38 1.85 -10.64
C GLY A 38 -3.53 0.53 -9.90
N VAL A 39 -3.72 -0.53 -10.70
CA VAL A 39 -3.72 -1.93 -10.28
C VAL A 39 -2.38 -2.55 -10.61
N HIS A 40 -1.85 -3.33 -9.68
CA HIS A 40 -0.65 -4.14 -9.85
C HIS A 40 -1.06 -5.61 -10.03
N LEU A 41 -0.31 -6.30 -10.87
CA LEU A 41 -0.37 -7.74 -11.09
C LEU A 41 0.99 -8.30 -10.71
N ALA A 42 1.06 -9.09 -9.64
CA ALA A 42 2.31 -9.62 -9.13
C ALA A 42 2.23 -11.15 -9.00
N PRO A 43 2.96 -11.92 -9.83
CA PRO A 43 3.13 -13.35 -9.63
C PRO A 43 3.71 -13.65 -8.25
N THR A 44 3.25 -14.71 -7.62
CA THR A 44 3.81 -15.19 -6.36
C THR A 44 5.01 -16.10 -6.61
N PHE A 45 5.75 -16.41 -5.55
CA PHE A 45 6.77 -17.45 -5.56
C PHE A 45 6.31 -18.64 -4.71
N ASN A 46 6.53 -19.85 -5.21
CA ASN A 46 6.47 -21.09 -4.46
C ASN A 46 7.86 -21.42 -3.91
N ILE A 47 7.91 -22.07 -2.75
CA ILE A 47 9.16 -22.58 -2.16
C ILE A 47 9.12 -24.10 -2.23
N ILE A 48 9.95 -24.69 -3.09
CA ILE A 48 10.05 -26.14 -3.29
C ILE A 48 11.51 -26.53 -3.07
N GLU A 49 11.77 -27.45 -2.13
CA GLU A 49 13.13 -27.90 -1.81
C GLU A 49 14.15 -26.75 -1.58
N ASN A 50 13.75 -25.69 -0.87
CA ASN A 50 14.53 -24.47 -0.64
C ASN A 50 14.90 -23.66 -1.89
N LYS A 51 14.23 -23.88 -3.02
CA LYS A 51 14.34 -23.06 -4.23
C LYS A 51 13.05 -22.25 -4.43
N TYR A 52 13.22 -21.05 -4.99
CA TYR A 52 12.10 -20.21 -5.40
C TYR A 52 11.72 -20.54 -6.83
N GLU A 53 10.45 -20.87 -7.04
CA GLU A 53 9.85 -21.05 -8.36
C GLU A 53 8.70 -20.07 -8.52
N VAL A 54 8.45 -19.59 -9.74
CA VAL A 54 7.28 -18.72 -9.99
C VAL A 54 6.02 -19.56 -9.78
N GLY A 55 5.14 -19.07 -8.91
CA GLY A 55 3.87 -19.73 -8.60
C GLY A 55 2.82 -19.50 -9.69
N GLU A 56 1.76 -20.29 -9.63
CA GLU A 56 0.61 -20.16 -10.54
C GLU A 56 -0.33 -19.01 -10.15
N THR A 57 -0.18 -18.47 -8.93
CA THR A 57 -0.98 -17.37 -8.42
C THR A 57 -0.43 -16.03 -8.86
N VAL A 58 -1.29 -15.17 -9.40
CA VAL A 58 -1.01 -13.75 -9.63
C VAL A 58 -1.91 -12.93 -8.73
N THR A 59 -1.30 -12.11 -7.86
CA THR A 59 -2.06 -11.22 -6.98
C THR A 59 -2.48 -9.96 -7.72
N ILE A 60 -3.70 -9.50 -7.44
CA ILE A 60 -4.31 -8.29 -8.03
C ILE A 60 -4.58 -7.29 -6.91
N GLY A 61 -4.10 -6.06 -7.07
CA GLY A 61 -4.44 -5.00 -6.12
C GLY A 61 -3.50 -3.81 -6.16
N PRO A 62 -3.48 -2.97 -5.11
CA PRO A 62 -4.36 -3.03 -3.95
C PRO A 62 -5.77 -2.51 -4.26
N ALA A 63 -6.77 -3.02 -3.55
CA ALA A 63 -8.04 -2.32 -3.34
C ALA A 63 -7.91 -1.46 -2.08
N TYR A 64 -8.42 -0.22 -2.12
CA TYR A 64 -8.38 0.68 -0.97
C TYR A 64 -9.72 0.69 -0.26
N ALA A 65 -9.69 0.71 1.07
CA ALA A 65 -10.82 0.99 1.94
C ALA A 65 -10.30 1.61 3.24
N GLY A 66 -11.11 2.44 3.90
CA GLY A 66 -10.87 2.84 5.27
C GLY A 66 -11.16 1.67 6.22
N PRO A 67 -10.27 1.34 7.17
CA PRO A 67 -10.54 0.30 8.17
C PRO A 67 -11.40 0.82 9.32
N ASP A 68 -12.17 -0.05 9.95
CA ASP A 68 -12.91 0.24 11.19
C ASP A 68 -11.96 0.44 12.39
N GLY A 69 -10.78 -0.18 12.34
CA GLY A 69 -9.79 -0.14 13.42
C GLY A 69 -8.46 -0.82 13.07
N LYS A 70 -7.55 -0.88 14.05
CA LYS A 70 -6.19 -1.43 13.88
C LYS A 70 -6.15 -2.95 13.66
N GLU A 71 -7.26 -3.63 13.90
CA GLU A 71 -7.40 -5.09 13.75
C GLU A 71 -8.41 -5.47 12.65
N ASP A 72 -8.77 -4.52 11.79
CA ASP A 72 -9.74 -4.75 10.72
C ASP A 72 -9.09 -5.36 9.48
N TYR A 73 -9.02 -6.69 9.45
CA TYR A 73 -8.50 -7.47 8.33
C TYR A 73 -9.61 -8.10 7.46
N LYS A 74 -10.83 -7.54 7.52
CA LYS A 74 -11.96 -8.05 6.73
C LYS A 74 -11.80 -7.68 5.25
N HIS A 75 -12.21 -8.59 4.37
CA HIS A 75 -12.37 -8.24 2.97
C HIS A 75 -13.55 -7.28 2.81
N THR A 76 -13.30 -6.13 2.19
CA THR A 76 -14.33 -5.09 1.92
C THR A 76 -14.81 -5.12 0.47
N ARG A 77 -14.26 -6.02 -0.35
CA ARG A 77 -14.57 -6.18 -1.77
C ARG A 77 -14.79 -7.63 -2.10
N HIS A 78 -15.59 -7.83 -3.14
CA HIS A 78 -15.83 -9.13 -3.76
C HIS A 78 -15.00 -9.27 -5.05
N GLU A 79 -14.91 -10.49 -5.52
CA GLU A 79 -14.15 -10.96 -6.67
C GLU A 79 -14.45 -10.15 -7.94
N GLU A 80 -15.70 -9.72 -8.14
CA GLU A 80 -16.11 -8.90 -9.30
C GLU A 80 -15.39 -7.56 -9.37
N TYR A 81 -15.09 -6.95 -8.21
CA TYR A 81 -14.33 -5.70 -8.16
C TYR A 81 -12.95 -5.86 -8.79
N TYR A 82 -12.24 -6.92 -8.40
CA TYR A 82 -10.90 -7.22 -8.91
C TYR A 82 -10.95 -7.63 -10.38
N LEU A 83 -11.93 -8.45 -10.77
CA LEU A 83 -12.14 -8.82 -12.17
C LEU A 83 -12.29 -7.58 -13.05
N ASN A 84 -13.14 -6.63 -12.64
CA ASN A 84 -13.39 -5.40 -13.40
C ASN A 84 -12.14 -4.52 -13.55
N MET A 85 -11.23 -4.50 -12.56
CA MET A 85 -9.97 -3.77 -12.65
C MET A 85 -9.04 -4.33 -13.73
N VAL A 86 -9.03 -5.65 -13.93
CA VAL A 86 -8.06 -6.33 -14.81
C VAL A 86 -8.64 -6.73 -16.16
N LYS A 87 -9.97 -6.78 -16.30
CA LYS A 87 -10.68 -7.15 -17.53
C LYS A 87 -10.26 -6.35 -18.77
N PRO A 88 -9.94 -5.04 -18.68
CA PRO A 88 -9.41 -4.30 -19.83
C PRO A 88 -8.07 -4.83 -20.36
N PHE A 89 -7.27 -5.48 -19.51
CA PHE A 89 -5.99 -6.11 -19.89
C PHE A 89 -6.17 -7.58 -20.30
N PHE A 90 -7.08 -8.29 -19.63
CA PHE A 90 -7.33 -9.72 -19.84
C PHE A 90 -8.83 -9.99 -20.02
N PRO A 91 -9.39 -9.78 -21.23
CA PRO A 91 -10.83 -9.82 -21.47
C PRO A 91 -11.46 -11.20 -21.28
N ASN A 92 -10.64 -12.25 -21.34
CA ASN A 92 -11.08 -13.65 -21.22
C ASN A 92 -11.12 -14.15 -19.78
N LEU A 93 -10.62 -13.38 -18.79
CA LEU A 93 -10.76 -13.75 -17.38
C LEU A 93 -12.24 -13.79 -17.00
N LYS A 94 -12.60 -14.82 -16.24
CA LYS A 94 -13.91 -15.04 -15.67
C LYS A 94 -13.87 -14.84 -14.17
N LEU A 95 -15.06 -14.78 -13.57
CA LEU A 95 -15.18 -14.63 -12.12
C LEU A 95 -14.59 -15.84 -11.36
N GLU A 96 -14.73 -17.04 -11.92
CA GLU A 96 -14.18 -18.29 -11.37
C GLU A 96 -12.64 -18.32 -11.29
N ASP A 97 -11.96 -17.44 -12.04
CA ASP A 97 -10.50 -17.30 -12.02
C ASP A 97 -10.00 -16.39 -10.89
N ILE A 98 -10.91 -15.71 -10.18
CA ILE A 98 -10.59 -14.72 -9.15
C ILE A 98 -10.96 -15.28 -7.77
N GLY A 99 -9.98 -15.29 -6.86
CA GLY A 99 -10.19 -15.61 -5.46
C GLY A 99 -9.68 -14.50 -4.54
N LEU A 100 -10.34 -14.28 -3.42
CA LEU A 100 -9.85 -13.38 -2.38
C LEU A 100 -8.60 -13.98 -1.71
N HIS A 101 -7.55 -13.19 -1.56
CA HIS A 101 -6.26 -13.67 -1.06
C HIS A 101 -5.91 -13.12 0.33
N GLN A 102 -5.64 -11.81 0.44
CA GLN A 102 -5.20 -11.20 1.69
C GLN A 102 -5.68 -9.75 1.83
N VAL A 103 -5.71 -9.28 3.07
CA VAL A 103 -5.97 -7.88 3.46
C VAL A 103 -4.77 -7.39 4.27
N GLY A 104 -4.40 -6.12 4.08
CA GLY A 104 -3.32 -5.50 4.83
C GLY A 104 -3.69 -4.10 5.28
N LEU A 105 -3.22 -3.73 6.48
CA LEU A 105 -3.37 -2.39 7.04
C LEU A 105 -2.11 -1.58 6.81
N ARG A 106 -2.27 -0.33 6.37
CA ARG A 106 -1.16 0.59 6.14
C ARG A 106 -0.99 1.51 7.35
N ALA A 107 0.19 1.50 7.95
CA ALA A 107 0.55 2.43 9.01
C ALA A 107 0.81 3.82 8.40
N ARG A 108 -0.24 4.61 8.21
CA ARG A 108 -0.15 5.99 7.70
C ARG A 108 -0.34 7.00 8.81
N LEU A 109 0.42 8.09 8.74
CA LEU A 109 0.17 9.26 9.56
C LEU A 109 -1.01 10.06 8.99
N LYS A 110 -1.78 10.68 9.88
CA LYS A 110 -3.01 11.39 9.52
C LYS A 110 -2.70 12.69 8.76
N ASP A 111 -1.79 13.48 9.29
CA ASP A 111 -1.52 14.86 8.84
C ASP A 111 -0.18 15.00 8.11
N TYR A 112 0.55 13.89 7.95
CA TYR A 112 1.87 13.85 7.34
C TYR A 112 1.98 12.66 6.38
N TYR A 113 2.53 12.89 5.19
CA TYR A 113 2.58 11.89 4.11
C TYR A 113 4.00 11.40 3.87
N ASP A 114 4.72 11.08 4.94
CA ASP A 114 6.06 10.48 4.91
C ASP A 114 6.32 9.68 6.20
N PHE A 115 7.45 8.97 6.26
CA PHE A 115 7.91 8.25 7.44
C PHE A 115 8.39 9.22 8.52
N VAL A 116 8.20 8.86 9.78
CA VAL A 116 8.83 9.55 10.92
C VAL A 116 9.83 8.60 11.55
N ILE A 117 11.12 8.94 11.43
CA ILE A 117 12.22 8.18 12.01
C ILE A 117 13.12 9.15 12.77
N GLU A 118 12.98 9.19 14.09
CA GLU A 118 13.64 10.19 14.94
C GLU A 118 13.79 9.70 16.38
N LYS A 119 14.66 10.35 17.16
CA LYS A 119 14.72 10.13 18.61
C LYS A 119 13.59 10.89 19.30
N ASP A 120 13.07 10.30 20.37
CA ASP A 120 12.13 11.01 21.23
C ASP A 120 12.85 12.15 21.97
N SER A 121 12.24 13.34 21.95
CA SER A 121 12.79 14.55 22.58
C SER A 121 12.84 14.50 24.12
N LYS A 122 12.00 13.67 24.74
CA LYS A 122 11.92 13.47 26.20
C LYS A 122 12.65 12.20 26.65
N PHE A 123 12.72 11.19 25.78
CA PHE A 123 13.35 9.91 26.08
C PHE A 123 14.45 9.59 25.05
N PRO A 124 15.70 10.05 25.26
CA PRO A 124 16.79 9.97 24.26
C PRO A 124 17.19 8.56 23.82
N ASN A 125 16.79 7.54 24.58
CA ASN A 125 17.01 6.12 24.28
C ASN A 125 15.82 5.48 23.53
N CYS A 126 14.78 6.25 23.23
CA CYS A 126 13.64 5.82 22.43
C CYS A 126 13.78 6.36 21.01
N VAL A 127 13.64 5.48 20.01
CA VAL A 127 13.59 5.84 18.59
C VAL A 127 12.20 5.56 18.06
N ASN A 128 11.53 6.60 17.57
CA ASN A 128 10.25 6.52 16.89
C ASN A 128 10.49 6.05 15.46
N ILE A 129 9.81 4.98 15.04
CA ILE A 129 9.78 4.49 13.65
C ILE A 129 8.30 4.34 13.29
N ILE A 130 7.68 5.43 12.84
CA ILE A 130 6.22 5.57 12.75
C ILE A 130 5.83 5.89 11.31
N GLY A 131 4.66 5.43 10.89
CA GLY A 131 4.12 5.80 9.59
C GLY A 131 4.78 5.05 8.43
N ILE A 132 5.42 3.90 8.69
CA ILE A 132 6.11 3.09 7.68
C ILE A 132 5.09 2.38 6.78
N ASP A 133 4.53 3.13 5.83
CA ASP A 133 3.73 2.61 4.71
C ASP A 133 4.65 2.18 3.54
N SER A 134 4.08 1.76 2.41
CA SER A 134 4.80 1.60 1.15
C SER A 134 5.62 2.86 0.81
N PRO A 135 6.92 2.74 0.49
CA PRO A 135 7.66 1.50 0.17
C PRO A 135 8.50 0.93 1.34
N GLY A 136 7.93 0.77 2.54
CA GLY A 136 8.63 0.40 3.77
C GLY A 136 9.41 -0.92 3.71
N LEU A 137 8.87 -1.96 3.07
CA LEU A 137 9.61 -3.22 2.88
C LEU A 137 10.86 -3.02 2.02
N THR A 138 10.73 -2.32 0.89
CA THR A 138 11.86 -1.98 0.01
C THR A 138 12.90 -1.12 0.72
N ALA A 139 12.45 -0.17 1.55
CA ALA A 139 13.32 0.73 2.30
C ALA A 139 13.87 0.12 3.61
N SER A 140 13.47 -1.09 3.99
CA SER A 140 13.73 -1.66 5.32
C SER A 140 15.22 -1.67 5.72
N LEU A 141 16.12 -2.01 4.80
CA LEU A 141 17.57 -2.00 5.07
C LEU A 141 18.14 -0.58 5.25
N ALA A 142 17.64 0.40 4.48
CA ALA A 142 18.05 1.79 4.62
C ALA A 142 17.52 2.39 5.94
N ILE A 143 16.27 2.06 6.30
CA ILE A 143 15.67 2.40 7.59
C ILE A 143 16.51 1.84 8.74
N ALA A 144 16.88 0.56 8.68
CA ALA A 144 17.71 -0.07 9.71
C ALA A 144 19.08 0.61 9.84
N LYS A 145 19.72 0.97 8.73
CA LYS A 145 21.01 1.69 8.74
C LYS A 145 20.87 3.08 9.38
N TYR A 146 19.84 3.83 9.00
CA TYR A 146 19.58 5.16 9.56
C TYR A 146 19.27 5.11 11.06
N VAL A 147 18.47 4.13 11.50
CA VAL A 147 18.19 3.91 12.94
C VAL A 147 19.47 3.57 13.71
N LYS A 148 20.36 2.76 13.13
CA LYS A 148 21.66 2.46 13.73
C LYS A 148 22.49 3.73 13.93
N GLU A 149 22.59 4.58 12.90
CA GLU A 149 23.32 5.86 12.96
C GLU A 149 22.75 6.76 14.08
N LEU A 150 21.41 6.88 14.17
CA LEU A 150 20.78 7.58 15.28
C LEU A 150 21.21 7.02 16.64
N ILE A 151 21.23 5.70 16.83
CA ILE A 151 21.62 5.10 18.10
C ILE A 151 23.11 5.35 18.43
N GLU A 152 23.98 5.30 17.43
CA GLU A 152 25.43 5.47 17.61
C GLU A 152 25.83 6.92 17.90
N ASP A 153 25.09 7.91 17.39
CA ASP A 153 25.31 9.34 17.69
C ASP A 153 25.24 9.69 19.19
N ASN A 154 24.62 8.83 20.03
CA ASN A 154 24.58 9.00 21.49
C ASN A 154 25.89 8.61 22.22
N LYS A 155 26.96 8.24 21.50
CA LYS A 155 28.25 7.84 22.10
C LYS A 155 29.24 9.00 22.32
N ASN A 156 28.81 10.25 22.20
CA ASN A 156 29.63 11.44 22.49
C ASN A 156 29.11 12.20 23.71
#